data_AF-A0AAJ6QS75-F1
#
_entry.id   AF-A0AAJ6QS75-F1
#
_cell.length_a   1.000
_cell.length_b   1.000
_cell.length_c   1.000
_cell.angle_alpha   90.00
_cell.angle_beta   90.00
_cell.angle_gamma   90.00
#
_symmetry.space_group_name_H-M   'P 1'
#
loop_
_entity.id
_entity.type
_entity.pdbx_description
1 polymer ?
#
loop_
_entity_poly.entity_id
_entity_poly.type
_entity_poly.pdbx_seq_one_letter_code
_entity_poly.pdbx_strand_id
1 'polypeptide(L)'
;MLCHAVTDAGVTESTENLCNRLLDSLGPEWQSFIISWSTRPEADKTLEELILLLRGQKDLEYNGFAEEALPRQRNQLAHYLPLQAVFKMNNDNTKITKTRVVKDAGARRSHEAALNDCLHQGENLLPLVPEVLIAFRECKFEITADIEKAFLQFEINPSDRTFLRFLWPLGISEKPDAPIREFRTRVLDFGLICSPWLHIKGVKHHLKDCL
;
A
#
# COMPACT_ATOMS: atom_id res chain seq x y z
N MET A 1 -16.20 24.10 8.75
CA MET A 1 -17.50 23.58 9.22
C MET A 1 -17.21 22.16 9.67
N LEU A 2 -17.06 21.95 10.98
CA LEU A 2 -16.55 20.70 11.57
C LEU A 2 -17.56 19.56 11.36
N CYS A 3 -17.15 18.49 10.68
CA CYS A 3 -17.98 17.29 10.55
C CYS A 3 -17.92 16.48 11.85
N HIS A 4 -19.04 16.43 12.58
CA HIS A 4 -19.22 15.54 13.73
C HIS A 4 -19.65 14.15 13.23
N ALA A 5 -18.89 13.11 13.55
CA ALA A 5 -19.36 11.73 13.41
C ALA A 5 -20.26 11.39 14.61
N VAL A 6 -21.49 10.94 14.34
CA VAL A 6 -22.44 10.47 15.35
C VAL A 6 -22.23 8.98 15.53
N THR A 7 -21.97 8.54 16.77
CA THR A 7 -22.08 7.14 17.19
C THR A 7 -23.37 6.94 17.97
N ASP A 8 -23.93 5.71 17.97
CA ASP A 8 -25.24 5.33 18.54
C ASP A 8 -25.40 5.52 20.07
N ALA A 9 -24.49 6.24 20.73
CA ALA A 9 -24.59 6.65 22.13
C ALA A 9 -24.65 8.18 22.35
N GLY A 10 -24.83 8.98 21.29
CA GLY A 10 -25.05 10.43 21.43
C GLY A 10 -23.85 11.23 21.92
N VAL A 11 -22.64 10.64 21.93
CA VAL A 11 -21.39 11.35 22.22
C VAL A 11 -20.71 11.66 20.88
N THR A 12 -20.73 12.95 20.50
CA THR A 12 -20.01 13.48 19.34
C THR A 12 -18.53 13.58 19.68
N GLU A 13 -17.75 12.58 19.25
CA GLU A 13 -16.32 12.59 19.45
C GLU A 13 -15.59 13.14 18.22
N SER A 14 -14.68 14.09 18.42
CA SER A 14 -13.87 14.63 17.34
C SER A 14 -12.90 13.56 16.80
N THR A 15 -12.56 13.65 15.52
CA THR A 15 -11.53 12.81 14.88
C THR A 15 -10.19 12.87 15.60
N GLU A 16 -9.87 14.02 16.21
CA GLU A 16 -8.69 14.26 17.05
C GLU A 16 -8.69 13.39 18.32
N ASN A 17 -9.86 13.24 18.98
CA ASN A 17 -9.99 12.39 20.16
C ASN A 17 -9.88 10.89 19.82
N LEU A 18 -10.37 10.48 18.64
CA LEU A 18 -10.19 9.11 18.15
C LEU A 18 -8.71 8.81 17.87
N CYS A 19 -7.99 9.74 17.22
CA CYS A 19 -6.55 9.59 16.96
C CYS A 19 -5.72 9.56 18.24
N ASN A 20 -6.03 10.42 19.22
CA ASN A 20 -5.32 10.47 20.50
C ASN A 20 -5.56 9.22 21.36
N ARG A 21 -6.77 8.66 21.39
CA ARG A 21 -7.01 7.37 22.08
C ARG A 21 -6.34 6.19 21.40
N LEU A 22 -6.31 6.17 20.07
CA LEU A 22 -5.54 5.17 19.32
C LEU A 22 -4.05 5.28 19.65
N LEU A 23 -3.52 6.51 19.73
CA LEU A 23 -2.14 6.79 20.18
C LEU A 23 -1.88 6.31 21.63
N ASP A 24 -2.80 6.52 22.57
CA ASP A 24 -2.64 6.13 23.98
C ASP A 24 -2.75 4.61 24.20
N SER A 25 -3.49 3.90 23.34
CA SER A 25 -3.64 2.44 23.40
C SER A 25 -2.47 1.67 22.79
N LEU A 26 -1.58 2.37 22.07
CA LEU A 26 -0.49 1.81 21.31
C LEU A 26 0.85 2.25 21.91
N GLY A 27 1.78 1.30 22.10
CA GLY A 27 3.09 1.57 22.72
C GLY A 27 3.96 2.63 22.01
N PRO A 28 5.10 3.02 22.60
CA PRO A 28 6.02 4.03 22.03
C PRO A 28 6.49 3.72 20.60
N GLU A 29 6.50 2.45 20.20
CA GLU A 29 6.87 1.98 18.87
C GLU A 29 5.88 2.36 17.75
N TRP A 30 4.67 2.85 18.09
CA TRP A 30 3.57 3.13 17.17
C TRP A 30 3.41 4.60 16.78
N GLN A 31 4.10 5.53 17.45
CA GLN A 31 3.96 6.96 17.20
C GLN A 31 4.29 7.34 15.75
N SER A 32 5.20 6.62 15.10
CA SER A 32 5.60 6.88 13.71
C SER A 32 4.57 6.42 12.67
N PHE A 33 3.69 5.47 13.01
CA PHE A 33 2.66 4.96 12.11
C PHE A 33 1.53 5.98 11.91
N ILE A 34 1.24 6.75 12.96
CA ILE A 34 0.24 7.82 12.92
C ILE A 34 0.85 9.12 12.37
N ILE A 35 2.15 9.39 12.55
CA ILE A 35 2.77 10.63 12.05
C ILE A 35 2.63 10.80 10.53
N SER A 36 2.66 9.76 9.68
CA SER A 36 2.38 9.92 8.23
C SER A 36 0.89 10.19 7.95
N TRP A 37 0.00 9.63 8.77
CA TRP A 37 -1.45 9.78 8.65
C TRP A 37 -1.96 11.10 9.26
N SER A 38 -1.29 11.64 10.29
CA SER A 38 -1.63 12.85 11.05
C SER A 38 -0.86 14.10 10.64
N THR A 39 0.23 13.97 9.86
CA THR A 39 0.94 15.14 9.30
C THR A 39 0.22 15.80 8.13
N ARG A 40 -0.88 15.20 7.64
CA ARG A 40 -1.86 15.94 6.82
C ARG A 40 -2.82 16.66 7.76
N PRO A 41 -3.08 17.97 7.56
CA PRO A 41 -4.02 18.69 8.40
C PRO A 41 -5.33 17.90 8.54
N GLU A 42 -5.73 17.65 9.79
CA GLU A 42 -6.84 16.76 10.19
C GLU A 42 -8.22 17.18 9.67
N ALA A 43 -8.31 18.24 8.88
CA ALA A 43 -9.57 18.90 8.53
C ALA A 43 -10.32 18.30 7.33
N ASP A 44 -9.73 17.40 6.52
CA ASP A 44 -10.30 17.08 5.19
C ASP A 44 -10.38 15.58 4.82
N LYS A 45 -10.33 14.64 5.76
CA LYS A 45 -10.61 13.22 5.42
C LYS A 45 -12.10 12.96 5.46
N THR A 46 -12.71 12.80 4.29
CA THR A 46 -14.16 12.56 4.18
C THR A 46 -14.51 11.10 4.51
N LEU A 47 -15.75 10.84 4.94
CA LEU A 47 -16.29 9.49 5.12
C LEU A 47 -16.11 8.63 3.85
N GLU A 48 -16.17 9.25 2.67
CA GLU A 48 -15.98 8.60 1.37
C GLU A 48 -14.56 8.04 1.22
N GLU A 49 -13.53 8.77 1.64
CA GLU A 49 -12.14 8.33 1.58
C GLU A 49 -11.89 7.09 2.46
N LEU A 50 -12.46 7.08 3.67
CA LEU A 50 -12.39 5.93 4.59
C LEU A 50 -13.09 4.70 4.01
N ILE A 51 -14.30 4.86 3.44
CA ILE A 51 -15.03 3.78 2.78
C ILE A 51 -14.21 3.19 1.62
N LEU A 52 -13.56 4.04 0.83
CA LEU A 52 -12.76 3.60 -0.30
C LEU A 52 -11.48 2.85 0.13
N LEU A 53 -10.84 3.30 1.21
CA LEU A 53 -9.72 2.60 1.82
C LEU A 53 -10.14 1.21 2.34
N LEU A 54 -11.30 1.14 3.01
CA LEU A 54 -11.88 -0.11 3.50
C LEU A 54 -12.18 -1.11 2.37
N ARG A 55 -12.74 -0.63 1.25
CA ARG A 55 -12.96 -1.45 0.06
C ARG A 55 -11.65 -1.97 -0.52
N GLY A 56 -10.66 -1.09 -0.68
CA GLY A 56 -9.35 -1.47 -1.22
C GLY A 56 -8.67 -2.58 -0.39
N GLN A 57 -8.79 -2.53 0.93
CA GLN A 57 -8.28 -3.60 1.78
C GLN A 57 -9.04 -4.92 1.59
N LYS A 58 -10.38 -4.89 1.59
CA LYS A 58 -11.19 -6.09 1.35
C LYS A 58 -10.88 -6.73 0.00
N ASP A 59 -10.59 -5.92 -1.03
CA ASP A 59 -10.19 -6.41 -2.34
C ASP A 59 -8.84 -7.16 -2.28
N LEU A 60 -7.87 -6.68 -1.51
CA LEU A 60 -6.58 -7.35 -1.35
C LEU A 60 -6.74 -8.74 -0.71
N GLU A 61 -7.59 -8.85 0.31
CA GLU A 61 -7.88 -10.11 0.98
C GLU A 61 -8.70 -11.06 0.09
N TYR A 62 -9.78 -10.55 -0.52
CA TYR A 62 -10.68 -11.34 -1.37
C TYR A 62 -9.94 -11.98 -2.56
N ASN A 63 -9.00 -11.24 -3.15
CA ASN A 63 -8.19 -11.74 -4.27
C ASN A 63 -6.95 -12.55 -3.82
N GLY A 64 -6.73 -12.74 -2.52
CA GLY A 64 -5.58 -13.50 -1.99
C GLY A 64 -4.23 -12.79 -2.15
N PHE A 65 -4.23 -11.46 -2.34
CA PHE A 65 -2.99 -10.67 -2.43
C PHE A 65 -2.42 -10.33 -1.06
N ALA A 66 -3.28 -10.28 -0.04
CA ALA A 66 -2.90 -10.14 1.36
C ALA A 66 -3.54 -11.25 2.20
N GLU A 67 -2.89 -11.59 3.30
CA GLU A 67 -3.38 -12.56 4.27
C GLU A 67 -3.12 -12.04 5.69
N GLU A 68 -3.91 -12.49 6.66
CA GLU A 68 -3.60 -12.25 8.06
C GLU A 68 -2.23 -12.85 8.39
N ALA A 69 -1.38 -12.05 9.02
CA ALA A 69 -0.02 -12.47 9.29
C ALA A 69 0.00 -13.37 10.52
N LEU A 70 0.74 -14.49 10.44
CA LEU A 70 1.00 -15.31 11.61
C LEU A 70 1.66 -14.48 12.72
N PRO A 71 1.33 -14.77 14.00
CA PRO A 71 1.98 -14.12 15.13
C PRO A 71 3.49 -14.17 14.97
N ARG A 72 4.13 -13.02 15.12
CA ARG A 72 5.58 -12.92 14.98
C ARG A 72 6.26 -13.76 16.07
N GLN A 73 7.18 -14.63 15.67
CA GLN A 73 7.95 -15.40 16.63
C GLN A 73 8.94 -14.50 17.37
N ARG A 74 9.33 -14.89 18.59
CA ARG A 74 10.33 -14.16 19.37
C ARG A 74 11.63 -14.05 18.57
N ASN A 75 12.15 -12.84 18.42
CA ASN A 75 13.35 -12.50 17.64
C ASN A 75 13.24 -12.67 16.11
N GLN A 76 12.04 -12.89 15.57
CA GLN A 76 11.84 -12.89 14.12
C GLN A 76 11.93 -11.46 13.57
N LEU A 77 12.75 -11.29 12.53
CA LEU A 77 12.81 -10.04 11.78
C LEU A 77 11.48 -9.77 11.08
N ALA A 78 11.06 -8.51 11.10
CA ALA A 78 9.84 -8.06 10.48
C ALA A 78 9.95 -6.58 10.15
N HIS A 79 9.20 -6.14 9.16
CA HIS A 79 9.03 -4.74 8.84
C HIS A 79 7.56 -4.45 8.57
N TYR A 80 7.10 -3.28 9.01
CA TYR A 80 5.71 -2.84 8.91
C TYR A 80 5.64 -1.63 8.00
N LEU A 81 4.93 -1.80 6.90
CA LEU A 81 4.69 -0.76 5.92
C LEU A 81 3.49 0.09 6.35
N PRO A 82 3.66 1.40 6.50
CA PRO A 82 2.53 2.30 6.68
C PRO A 82 1.64 2.29 5.44
N LEU A 83 0.34 2.33 5.67
CA LEU A 83 -0.65 2.41 4.61
C LEU A 83 -0.93 3.87 4.25
N GLN A 84 -0.87 4.16 2.96
CA GLN A 84 -1.21 5.45 2.39
C GLN A 84 -2.33 5.28 1.37
N ALA A 85 -3.41 6.05 1.55
CA ALA A 85 -4.45 6.16 0.54
C ALA A 85 -4.03 7.17 -0.53
N VAL A 86 -4.06 6.74 -1.79
CA VAL A 86 -3.86 7.61 -2.95
C VAL A 86 -5.17 7.68 -3.72
N PHE A 87 -5.73 8.89 -3.79
CA PHE A 87 -6.98 9.16 -4.48
C PHE A 87 -6.68 9.77 -5.85
N LYS A 88 -7.24 9.16 -6.90
CA LYS A 88 -7.26 9.72 -8.25
C LYS A 88 -8.53 10.53 -8.40
N MET A 89 -8.39 11.83 -8.55
CA MET A 89 -9.52 12.72 -8.84
C MET A 89 -9.86 12.72 -10.34
N ASN A 90 -11.07 13.14 -10.68
CA ASN A 90 -11.45 13.56 -12.03
C ASN A 90 -10.71 14.86 -12.43
N ASN A 91 -10.79 15.23 -13.72
CA ASN A 91 -10.03 16.34 -14.28
C ASN A 91 -10.32 17.70 -13.61
N ASP A 92 -11.53 17.88 -13.09
CA ASP A 92 -12.02 19.06 -12.39
C ASP A 92 -11.81 19.00 -10.86
N ASN A 93 -11.15 17.95 -10.34
CA ASN A 93 -10.87 17.75 -8.91
C ASN A 93 -12.09 17.74 -7.98
N THR A 94 -13.27 17.41 -8.50
CA THR A 94 -14.53 17.41 -7.75
C THR A 94 -14.94 16.04 -7.22
N LYS A 95 -14.38 14.94 -7.76
CA LYS A 95 -14.79 13.57 -7.43
C LYS A 95 -13.62 12.58 -7.48
N ILE A 96 -13.58 11.68 -6.50
CA ILE A 96 -12.67 10.53 -6.50
C ILE A 96 -13.15 9.51 -7.55
N THR A 97 -12.30 9.24 -8.54
CA THR A 97 -12.56 8.25 -9.60
C THR A 97 -11.97 6.89 -9.29
N LYS A 98 -10.87 6.85 -8.53
CA LYS A 98 -10.19 5.61 -8.15
C LYS A 98 -9.38 5.82 -6.87
N THR A 99 -9.42 4.83 -6.00
CA THR A 99 -8.58 4.78 -4.79
C THR A 99 -7.57 3.67 -4.90
N ARG A 100 -6.36 3.92 -4.42
CA ARG A 100 -5.29 2.93 -4.30
C ARG A 100 -4.79 2.92 -2.86
N VAL A 101 -4.76 1.76 -2.26
CA VAL A 101 -4.05 1.54 -0.99
C VAL A 101 -2.59 1.25 -1.37
N VAL A 102 -1.69 2.12 -0.95
CA VAL A 102 -0.25 2.03 -1.19
C VAL A 102 0.43 1.68 0.13
N LYS A 103 1.40 0.78 0.09
CA LYS A 103 2.24 0.46 1.24
C LYS A 103 3.57 1.19 1.07
N ASP A 104 3.83 2.17 1.91
CA ASP A 104 4.98 3.06 1.73
C ASP A 104 6.26 2.43 2.29
N ALA A 105 7.03 1.80 1.41
CA ALA A 105 8.33 1.21 1.74
C ALA A 105 9.50 2.23 1.80
N GLY A 106 9.24 3.50 1.49
CA GLY A 106 10.18 4.61 1.66
C GLY A 106 10.06 5.31 3.00
N ALA A 107 8.97 5.05 3.75
CA ALA A 107 8.75 5.59 5.06
C ALA A 107 9.86 5.16 6.03
N ARG A 108 10.40 6.13 6.77
CA ARG A 108 11.48 5.95 7.73
C ARG A 108 11.16 6.63 9.06
N ARG A 109 11.59 6.02 10.15
CA ARG A 109 11.67 6.69 11.46
C ARG A 109 12.97 7.47 11.57
N SER A 110 13.02 8.44 12.49
CA SER A 110 14.26 9.20 12.71
C SER A 110 15.38 8.23 13.08
N HIS A 111 16.51 8.32 12.37
CA HIS A 111 17.69 7.46 12.55
C HIS A 111 17.48 5.98 12.25
N GLU A 112 16.43 5.61 11.53
CA GLU A 112 16.20 4.23 11.06
C GLU A 112 16.13 4.17 9.53
N ALA A 113 16.54 3.04 8.97
CA ALA A 113 16.43 2.77 7.54
C ALA A 113 14.99 2.41 7.15
N ALA A 114 14.54 2.91 5.99
CA ALA A 114 13.33 2.40 5.36
C ALA A 114 13.57 1.00 4.77
N LEU A 115 12.49 0.28 4.43
CA LEU A 115 12.63 -1.00 3.74
C LEU A 115 13.36 -0.83 2.40
N ASN A 116 13.04 0.21 1.65
CA ASN A 116 13.71 0.51 0.38
C ASN A 116 15.20 0.84 0.50
N ASP A 117 15.66 1.31 1.66
CA ASP A 117 17.10 1.53 1.90
C ASP A 117 17.84 0.18 2.12
N CYS A 118 17.12 -0.89 2.47
CA CYS A 118 17.67 -2.22 2.71
C CYS A 118 17.54 -3.16 1.50
N LEU A 119 16.61 -2.89 0.59
CA LEU A 119 16.33 -3.73 -0.57
C LEU A 119 17.35 -3.47 -1.70
N HIS A 120 17.80 -4.54 -2.34
CA HIS A 120 18.59 -4.43 -3.56
C HIS A 120 17.69 -4.06 -4.74
N GLN A 121 17.85 -2.83 -5.28
CA GLN A 121 17.04 -2.30 -6.37
C GLN A 121 17.11 -3.13 -7.66
N GLY A 122 18.27 -3.72 -7.95
CA GLY A 122 18.55 -4.32 -9.26
C GLY A 122 18.94 -3.28 -10.31
N GLU A 123 19.23 -3.75 -11.51
CA GLU A 123 19.62 -2.91 -12.65
C GLU A 123 18.42 -2.14 -13.21
N ASN A 124 18.65 -1.00 -13.86
CA ASN A 124 17.57 -0.38 -14.62
C ASN A 124 17.38 -1.12 -15.96
N LEU A 125 16.30 -1.89 -16.07
CA LEU A 125 15.97 -2.66 -17.28
C LEU A 125 14.98 -1.94 -18.20
N LEU A 126 14.57 -0.71 -17.88
CA LEU A 126 13.68 0.07 -18.72
C LEU A 126 14.43 0.54 -19.96
N PRO A 127 13.94 0.25 -21.18
CA PRO A 127 14.51 0.80 -22.39
C PRO A 127 14.28 2.32 -22.43
N LEU A 128 15.13 3.04 -23.17
CA LEU A 128 14.87 4.46 -23.39
C LEU A 128 13.62 4.61 -24.25
N VAL A 129 12.70 5.50 -23.84
CA VAL A 129 11.45 5.74 -24.57
C VAL A 129 11.71 6.06 -26.06
N PRO A 130 12.70 6.90 -26.44
CA PRO A 130 13.02 7.12 -27.85
C PRO A 130 13.44 5.85 -28.61
N GLU A 131 14.20 4.94 -27.99
CA GLU A 131 14.61 3.67 -28.62
C GLU A 131 13.40 2.80 -28.91
N VAL A 132 12.46 2.70 -27.97
CA VAL A 132 11.20 1.98 -28.18
C VAL A 132 10.41 2.61 -29.32
N LEU A 133 10.27 3.94 -29.35
CA LEU A 133 9.51 4.63 -30.40
C LEU A 133 10.13 4.51 -31.79
N ILE A 134 11.46 4.47 -31.89
CA ILE A 134 12.16 4.25 -33.16
C ILE A 134 11.92 2.81 -33.64
N ALA A 135 12.11 1.82 -32.78
CA ALA A 135 11.88 0.40 -33.11
C ALA A 135 10.42 0.15 -33.55
N PHE A 136 9.46 0.81 -32.90
CA PHE A 136 8.06 0.79 -33.33
C PHE A 136 7.92 1.28 -34.78
N ARG A 137 8.54 2.42 -35.15
CA ARG A 137 8.43 2.99 -36.50
C ARG A 137 9.10 2.17 -37.61
N GLU A 138 10.01 1.27 -37.27
CA GLU A 138 10.69 0.39 -38.25
C GLU A 138 9.79 -0.77 -38.71
N CYS A 139 8.78 -1.12 -37.91
CA CYS A 139 7.84 -2.19 -38.23
C CYS A 139 6.67 -1.66 -39.07
N LYS A 140 6.13 -2.50 -39.95
CA LYS A 140 4.91 -2.17 -40.72
C LYS A 140 3.64 -2.39 -39.87
N PHE A 141 3.72 -3.29 -38.90
CA PHE A 141 2.64 -3.68 -38.01
C PHE A 141 3.23 -3.92 -36.62
N GLU A 142 2.67 -3.26 -35.60
CA GLU A 142 3.04 -3.50 -34.19
C GLU A 142 1.83 -4.03 -33.40
N ILE A 143 2.14 -4.81 -32.36
CA ILE A 143 1.16 -5.27 -31.37
C ILE A 143 1.55 -4.67 -30.03
N THR A 144 0.59 -4.03 -29.37
CA THR A 144 0.72 -3.54 -28.01
C THR A 144 -0.22 -4.29 -27.09
N ALA A 145 0.25 -4.57 -25.88
CA ALA A 145 -0.54 -5.19 -24.83
C ALA A 145 -0.15 -4.60 -23.48
N ASP A 146 -1.12 -4.43 -22.59
CA ASP A 146 -0.90 -4.00 -21.21
C ASP A 146 -1.10 -5.20 -20.27
N ILE A 147 -0.20 -5.38 -19.29
CA ILE A 147 -0.31 -6.45 -18.30
C ILE A 147 -1.11 -5.90 -17.12
N GLU A 148 -2.39 -6.26 -17.07
CA GLU A 148 -3.26 -5.82 -15.96
C GLU A 148 -2.69 -6.32 -14.62
N LYS A 149 -2.57 -5.40 -13.65
CA LYS A 149 -2.08 -5.69 -12.28
C LYS A 149 -0.74 -6.43 -12.29
N ALA A 150 0.17 -6.03 -13.17
CA ALA A 150 1.46 -6.67 -13.41
C ALA A 150 2.22 -7.15 -12.16
N PHE A 151 2.35 -6.32 -11.11
CA PHE A 151 3.08 -6.72 -9.90
C PHE A 151 2.34 -7.80 -9.09
N LEU A 152 1.01 -7.77 -9.08
CA LEU A 152 0.22 -8.75 -8.33
C LEU A 152 0.31 -10.17 -8.91
N GLN A 153 0.89 -10.33 -10.11
CA GLN A 153 1.16 -11.62 -10.73
C GLN A 153 2.40 -12.33 -10.18
N PHE A 154 3.20 -11.66 -9.34
CA PHE A 154 4.43 -12.21 -8.78
C PHE A 154 4.23 -12.53 -7.30
N GLU A 155 4.34 -13.80 -6.92
CA GLU A 155 4.28 -14.20 -5.52
C GLU A 155 5.64 -13.99 -4.83
N ILE A 156 5.60 -13.44 -3.62
CA ILE A 156 6.76 -13.24 -2.75
C ILE A 156 7.05 -14.54 -2.01
N ASN A 157 8.34 -14.88 -1.90
CA ASN A 157 8.79 -16.04 -1.14
C ASN A 157 8.21 -15.98 0.29
N PRO A 158 7.60 -17.06 0.82
CA PRO A 158 7.06 -17.10 2.17
C PRO A 158 8.00 -16.58 3.28
N SER A 159 9.33 -16.75 3.14
CA SER A 159 10.32 -16.24 4.10
C SER A 159 10.35 -14.72 4.16
N ASP A 160 10.11 -14.04 3.04
CA ASP A 160 10.34 -12.61 2.88
C ASP A 160 9.07 -11.79 3.15
N ARG A 161 7.89 -12.44 3.14
CA ARG A 161 6.59 -11.79 3.42
C ARG A 161 6.54 -11.10 4.79
N THR A 162 7.38 -11.51 5.73
CA THR A 162 7.46 -10.89 7.07
C THR A 162 7.92 -9.42 7.02
N PHE A 163 8.54 -8.98 5.92
CA PHE A 163 8.97 -7.59 5.70
C PHE A 163 7.91 -6.74 5.00
N LEU A 164 6.83 -7.36 4.51
CA LEU A 164 5.71 -6.70 3.83
C LEU A 164 4.46 -6.70 4.72
N ARG A 165 4.64 -6.62 6.04
CA ARG A 165 3.54 -6.56 7.00
C ARG A 165 2.92 -5.18 7.00
N PHE A 166 1.66 -5.09 7.36
CA PHE A 166 0.96 -3.84 7.59
C PHE A 166 -0.15 -4.07 8.62
N LEU A 167 -0.66 -2.99 9.18
CA LEU A 167 -1.60 -3.03 10.28
C LEU A 167 -2.97 -2.56 9.81
N TRP A 168 -4.01 -3.23 10.29
CA TRP A 168 -5.38 -2.92 9.89
C TRP A 168 -6.37 -3.10 11.05
N PRO A 169 -7.18 -2.09 11.39
CA PRO A 169 -8.26 -2.24 12.37
C PRO A 169 -9.45 -2.97 11.73
N LEU A 170 -9.63 -4.25 12.08
CA LEU A 170 -10.64 -5.10 11.47
C LEU A 170 -12.03 -4.77 12.01
N GLY A 171 -12.91 -4.27 11.14
CA GLY A 171 -14.27 -3.88 11.53
C GLY A 171 -14.42 -2.41 11.95
N ILE A 172 -13.42 -1.57 11.66
CA ILE A 172 -13.46 -0.12 11.96
C ILE A 172 -14.66 0.62 11.35
N SER A 173 -15.25 0.05 10.28
CA SER A 173 -16.48 0.57 9.67
C SER A 173 -17.72 0.45 10.54
N GLU A 174 -17.69 -0.45 11.52
CA GLU A 174 -18.83 -0.76 12.39
C GLU A 174 -18.54 -0.39 13.85
N LYS A 175 -17.28 -0.50 14.27
CA LYS A 175 -16.84 -0.31 15.66
C LYS A 175 -15.60 0.58 15.72
N PRO A 176 -15.68 1.78 16.34
CA PRO A 176 -14.53 2.67 16.50
C PRO A 176 -13.36 2.06 17.28
N ASP A 177 -13.62 1.09 18.15
CA ASP A 177 -12.67 0.34 18.97
C ASP A 177 -12.23 -0.99 18.33
N ALA A 178 -12.43 -1.13 17.01
CA ALA A 178 -12.04 -2.32 16.27
C ALA A 178 -10.59 -2.74 16.55
N PRO A 179 -10.34 -4.02 16.84
CA PRO A 179 -9.00 -4.48 17.17
C PRO A 179 -8.08 -4.36 15.94
N ILE A 180 -6.87 -3.86 16.19
CA ILE A 180 -5.82 -3.86 15.18
C ILE A 180 -5.34 -5.30 14.96
N ARG A 181 -5.22 -5.67 13.69
CA ARG A 181 -4.72 -6.95 13.20
C ARG A 181 -3.50 -6.72 12.31
N GLU A 182 -2.61 -7.70 12.29
CA GLU A 182 -1.46 -7.70 11.39
C GLU A 182 -1.81 -8.47 10.12
N PHE A 183 -1.54 -7.86 8.98
CA PHE A 183 -1.63 -8.49 7.68
C PHE A 183 -0.26 -8.50 7.02
N ARG A 184 -0.07 -9.34 6.02
CA ARG A 184 1.12 -9.33 5.16
C ARG A 184 0.75 -9.55 3.71
N THR A 185 1.54 -8.96 2.83
CA THR A 185 1.36 -9.12 1.38
C THR A 185 1.97 -10.43 0.91
N ARG A 186 1.26 -11.13 0.03
CA ARG A 186 1.74 -12.37 -0.61
C ARG A 186 2.38 -12.12 -1.96
N VAL A 187 2.06 -11.01 -2.60
CA VAL A 187 2.48 -10.66 -3.95
C VAL A 187 3.39 -9.43 -3.97
N LEU A 188 4.09 -9.21 -5.08
CA LEU A 188 4.95 -8.06 -5.27
C LEU A 188 4.12 -6.77 -5.19
N ASP A 189 4.59 -5.82 -4.37
CA ASP A 189 3.84 -4.62 -4.07
C ASP A 189 4.31 -3.40 -4.87
N PHE A 190 3.44 -2.42 -5.01
CA PHE A 190 3.82 -1.10 -5.49
C PHE A 190 4.60 -0.36 -4.41
N GLY A 191 5.63 0.40 -4.81
CA GLY A 191 6.43 1.21 -3.89
C GLY A 191 7.71 0.55 -3.39
N LEU A 192 7.94 -0.74 -3.65
CA LEU A 192 9.26 -1.36 -3.41
C LEU A 192 10.25 -0.94 -4.50
N ILE A 193 11.46 -0.57 -4.10
CA ILE A 193 12.51 -0.09 -5.02
C ILE A 193 12.91 -1.16 -6.04
N CYS A 194 12.78 -2.45 -5.69
CA CYS A 194 13.11 -3.58 -6.54
C CYS A 194 11.96 -4.05 -7.46
N SER A 195 10.71 -3.58 -7.24
CA SER A 195 9.54 -4.06 -8.00
C SER A 195 9.67 -3.90 -9.52
N PRO A 196 10.16 -2.76 -10.05
CA PRO A 196 10.33 -2.61 -11.50
C PRO A 196 11.31 -3.61 -12.10
N TRP A 197 12.44 -3.85 -11.43
CA TRP A 197 13.44 -4.82 -11.89
C TRP A 197 12.88 -6.24 -11.87
N LEU A 198 12.27 -6.65 -10.75
CA LEU A 198 11.67 -7.99 -10.61
C LEU A 198 10.62 -8.25 -11.68
N HIS A 199 9.74 -7.27 -11.92
CA HIS A 199 8.72 -7.36 -12.95
C HIS A 199 9.33 -7.53 -14.35
N ILE A 200 10.21 -6.62 -14.78
CA ILE A 200 10.79 -6.66 -16.13
C ILE A 200 11.64 -7.92 -16.33
N LYS A 201 12.41 -8.32 -15.32
CA LYS A 201 13.24 -9.53 -15.37
C LYS A 201 12.37 -10.77 -15.48
N GLY A 202 11.28 -10.85 -14.71
CA GLY A 202 10.32 -11.94 -14.75
C GLY A 202 9.60 -12.05 -16.10
N VAL A 203 9.11 -10.92 -16.64
CA VAL A 203 8.51 -10.91 -17.99
C VAL A 203 9.52 -11.37 -19.05
N LYS A 204 10.76 -10.84 -19.03
CA LYS A 204 11.82 -11.26 -19.95
C LYS A 204 12.16 -12.74 -19.82
N HIS A 205 12.12 -13.32 -18.61
CA HIS A 205 12.35 -14.73 -18.39
C HIS A 205 11.28 -15.57 -19.10
N HIS A 206 9.99 -15.30 -18.84
CA HIS A 206 8.89 -16.04 -19.45
C HIS A 206 8.83 -15.86 -20.98
N LEU A 207 9.16 -14.68 -21.51
CA LEU A 207 9.20 -14.47 -22.96
C LEU A 207 10.30 -15.27 -23.66
N LYS A 208 11.45 -15.48 -23.00
CA LYS A 208 12.54 -16.30 -23.55
C LYS A 208 12.20 -17.79 -23.58
N ASP A 209 11.36 -18.25 -22.66
CA ASP A 209 10.95 -19.66 -22.60
C ASP A 209 9.81 -19.97 -23.59
N CYS A 210 9.16 -18.94 -24.14
CA CYS A 210 8.02 -19.05 -25.06
C CYS A 210 8.38 -18.81 -26.54
N LEU A 211 9.59 -18.31 -26.83
CA LEU A 211 10.12 -18.00 -28.17
C LEU A 211 11.31 -18.90 -28.50
#